data_AF-A0A9X0CG30-F1
#
_entry.id   AF-A0A9X0CG30-F1
#
_cell.length_a   1.000
_cell.length_b   1.000
_cell.length_c   1.000
_cell.angle_alpha   90.00
_cell.angle_beta   90.00
_cell.angle_gamma   90.00
#
_symmetry.space_group_name_H-M   'P 1'
#
loop_
_entity.id
_entity.type
_entity.pdbx_description
1 polymer ?
#
loop_
_entity_poly.entity_id
_entity_poly.type
_entity_poly.pdbx_seq_one_letter_code
_entity_poly.pdbx_strand_id
1 'polypeptide(L)'
;MIVVQLAIDKEGQYEGKTKGTRVSVHHMLSDLWQGLVTDGLITQNEFHKTTFAYCALTENEFKKPFESKDSPVRKAGLSLISIETKVVPCPYREKWLKDGGDPKEHAHWYIPAIRAWSNTTFVSGEKSVLY
;
A
#
# COMPACT_ATOMS: atom_id res chain seq x y z
N MET A 1 10.34 -13.52 17.29
CA MET A 1 10.24 -12.93 15.94
C MET A 1 9.27 -11.78 16.00
N ILE A 2 9.58 -10.66 15.34
CA ILE A 2 8.67 -9.52 15.19
C ILE A 2 8.40 -9.37 13.70
N VAL A 3 7.14 -9.18 13.33
CA VAL A 3 6.71 -8.93 11.95
C VAL A 3 5.97 -7.61 11.94
N VAL A 4 6.34 -6.72 11.03
CA VAL A 4 5.69 -5.42 10.83
C VAL A 4 5.04 -5.46 9.45
N GLN A 5 3.74 -5.24 9.40
CA GLN A 5 2.97 -5.23 8.16
C GLN A 5 1.95 -4.10 8.16
N LEU A 6 1.57 -3.68 6.95
CA LEU A 6 0.43 -2.80 6.75
C LEU A 6 -0.85 -3.54 7.13
N ALA A 7 -1.77 -2.83 7.80
CA ALA A 7 -2.99 -3.41 8.34
C ALA A 7 -4.14 -2.40 8.30
N ILE A 8 -5.35 -2.92 8.44
CA ILE A 8 -6.54 -2.14 8.77
C ILE A 8 -6.68 -2.14 10.30
N ASP A 9 -6.67 -0.97 10.91
CA ASP A 9 -6.84 -0.85 12.36
C ASP A 9 -8.31 -1.01 12.81
N LYS A 10 -8.56 -0.95 14.12
CA LYS A 10 -9.91 -1.10 14.70
C LYS A 10 -10.89 0.01 14.29
N GLU A 11 -10.37 1.14 13.82
CA GLU A 11 -11.16 2.27 13.35
C GLU A 11 -11.33 2.26 11.82
N GLY A 12 -10.84 1.22 11.14
CA GLY A 12 -10.91 1.08 9.69
C GLY A 12 -9.88 1.93 8.93
N GLN A 13 -8.84 2.42 9.62
CA GLN A 13 -7.76 3.19 9.00
C GLN A 13 -6.75 2.25 8.35
N TYR A 14 -6.26 2.63 7.18
CA TYR A 14 -5.24 1.90 6.42
C TYR A 14 -4.37 2.87 5.62
N GLU A 15 -3.40 2.33 4.88
CA GLU A 15 -2.46 3.12 4.09
C GLU A 15 -3.16 4.16 3.20
N GLY A 16 -2.81 5.44 3.39
CA GLY A 16 -3.42 6.58 2.70
C GLY A 16 -4.79 7.00 3.25
N LYS A 17 -5.59 6.09 3.83
CA LYS A 17 -6.92 6.42 4.39
C LYS A 17 -6.93 6.32 5.91
N THR A 18 -6.67 7.44 6.56
CA THR A 18 -6.72 7.64 8.02
C THR A 18 -7.63 8.80 8.38
N LYS A 19 -7.91 9.03 9.67
CA LYS A 19 -8.65 10.22 10.13
C LYS A 19 -8.01 11.53 9.65
N GLY A 20 -6.68 11.57 9.56
CA GLY A 20 -5.90 12.73 9.11
C GLY A 20 -5.62 12.80 7.60
N THR A 21 -5.93 11.73 6.84
CA THR A 21 -5.70 11.65 5.39
C THR A 21 -6.85 10.88 4.75
N ARG A 22 -7.69 11.54 3.95
CA ARG A 22 -8.91 10.92 3.42
C ARG A 22 -8.73 10.18 2.08
N VAL A 23 -7.52 10.17 1.53
CA VAL A 23 -7.27 9.72 0.16
C VAL A 23 -6.46 8.43 0.16
N SER A 24 -7.06 7.36 -0.36
CA SER A 24 -6.34 6.10 -0.58
C SER A 24 -5.23 6.29 -1.61
N VAL A 25 -4.00 5.92 -1.25
CA VAL A 25 -2.85 5.96 -2.18
C VAL A 25 -3.09 5.02 -3.37
N HIS A 26 -3.69 3.86 -3.11
CA HIS A 26 -3.98 2.86 -4.15
C HIS A 26 -5.01 3.35 -5.16
N HIS A 27 -6.05 4.07 -4.70
CA HIS A 27 -7.01 4.69 -5.63
C HIS A 27 -6.36 5.80 -6.44
N MET A 28 -5.56 6.68 -5.82
CA MET A 28 -4.84 7.73 -6.53
C MET A 28 -3.91 7.17 -7.61
N LEU A 29 -3.18 6.10 -7.28
CA LEU A 29 -2.31 5.41 -8.23
C LEU A 29 -3.10 4.78 -9.40
N SER A 30 -4.26 4.18 -9.10
CA SER A 30 -5.16 3.64 -10.13
C SER A 30 -5.70 4.75 -11.05
N ASP A 31 -6.14 5.87 -10.48
CA ASP A 31 -6.67 7.02 -11.23
C ASP A 31 -5.60 7.62 -12.14
N LEU A 32 -4.38 7.79 -11.64
CA LEU A 32 -3.23 8.27 -12.42
C LEU A 32 -2.90 7.30 -13.57
N TRP A 33 -2.91 5.99 -13.31
CA TRP A 33 -2.65 4.98 -14.34
C TRP A 33 -3.75 4.98 -15.41
N GLN A 34 -5.02 5.14 -15.04
CA GLN A 34 -6.13 5.32 -15.98
C GLN A 34 -6.00 6.61 -16.79
N GLY A 35 -5.48 7.68 -16.18
CA GLY A 35 -5.14 8.94 -16.84
C GLY A 35 -4.18 8.73 -18.01
N LEU A 36 -3.15 7.91 -17.84
CA LEU A 36 -2.22 7.58 -18.93
C LEU A 36 -2.88 6.86 -20.12
N VAL A 37 -3.99 6.15 -19.89
CA VAL A 37 -4.79 5.59 -21.00
C VAL A 37 -5.51 6.70 -21.75
N THR A 38 -6.07 7.66 -21.03
CA THR A 38 -6.75 8.83 -21.62
C THR A 38 -5.78 9.65 -22.46
N ASP A 39 -4.53 9.77 -22.01
CA ASP A 39 -3.46 10.47 -22.70
C ASP A 39 -2.86 9.67 -23.87
N GLY A 40 -3.30 8.42 -24.09
CA GLY A 40 -2.80 7.54 -25.15
C GLY A 40 -1.39 7.00 -24.92
N LEU A 41 -0.86 7.09 -23.70
CA LEU A 41 0.48 6.63 -23.33
C LEU A 41 0.53 5.13 -23.05
N ILE A 42 -0.61 4.56 -22.62
CA ILE A 42 -0.81 3.11 -22.48
C ILE A 42 -2.19 2.73 -23.03
N THR A 43 -2.39 1.45 -23.30
CA THR A 43 -3.65 0.87 -23.76
C THR A 43 -4.56 0.50 -22.59
N GLN A 44 -5.87 0.37 -22.85
CA GLN A 44 -6.81 -0.17 -21.86
C GLN A 44 -6.47 -1.60 -21.43
N ASN A 45 -5.84 -2.40 -22.30
CA ASN A 45 -5.42 -3.75 -21.97
C ASN A 45 -4.26 -3.77 -20.98
N GLU A 46 -3.27 -2.87 -21.13
CA GLU A 46 -2.20 -2.70 -20.15
C GLU A 46 -2.75 -2.23 -18.80
N PHE A 47 -3.71 -1.30 -18.79
CA PHE A 47 -4.41 -0.90 -17.56
C PHE A 47 -5.07 -2.09 -16.84
N HIS A 48 -5.88 -2.88 -17.54
CA HIS A 48 -6.57 -4.03 -16.95
C HIS A 48 -5.62 -5.14 -16.47
N LYS A 49 -4.44 -5.27 -17.09
CA LYS A 49 -3.42 -6.25 -16.66
C LYS A 49 -2.59 -5.77 -15.48
N THR A 50 -2.57 -4.47 -15.18
CA THR A 50 -1.89 -3.93 -14.00
C THR A 50 -2.72 -4.18 -12.75
N THR A 51 -2.26 -5.09 -11.87
CA THR A 51 -2.90 -5.35 -10.58
C THR A 51 -1.93 -5.13 -9.43
N PHE A 52 -2.29 -4.25 -8.49
CA PHE A 52 -1.60 -4.14 -7.21
C PHE A 52 -1.96 -5.35 -6.35
N ALA A 53 -0.99 -6.24 -6.12
CA ALA A 53 -1.13 -7.37 -5.20
C ALA A 53 -1.04 -6.91 -3.73
N TYR A 54 -1.95 -6.02 -3.34
CA TYR A 54 -2.04 -5.45 -2.00
C TYR A 54 -3.33 -5.92 -1.33
N CYS A 55 -3.20 -6.48 -0.13
CA CYS A 55 -4.32 -6.86 0.71
C CYS A 55 -4.06 -6.36 2.13
N ALA A 56 -4.80 -5.34 2.55
CA ALA A 56 -4.77 -4.86 3.92
C ALA A 56 -5.64 -5.77 4.78
N LEU A 57 -5.03 -6.44 5.76
CA LEU A 57 -5.75 -7.34 6.66
C LEU A 57 -6.11 -6.62 7.96
N THR A 58 -7.25 -7.00 8.53
CA THR A 58 -7.64 -6.60 9.88
C THR A 58 -6.84 -7.36 10.95
N GLU A 59 -6.80 -6.84 12.18
CA GLU A 59 -6.19 -7.53 13.32
C GLU A 59 -6.73 -8.97 13.49
N ASN A 60 -8.04 -9.17 13.31
CA ASN A 60 -8.66 -10.49 13.41
C ASN A 60 -8.16 -11.44 12.31
N GLU A 61 -7.97 -10.95 11.08
CA GLU A 61 -7.43 -11.76 9.99
C GLU A 61 -5.97 -12.14 10.20
N PHE A 62 -5.17 -11.25 10.77
CA PHE A 62 -3.79 -11.57 11.19
C PHE A 62 -3.74 -12.62 12.29
N LYS A 63 -4.73 -12.68 13.19
CA LYS A 63 -4.83 -13.68 14.26
C LYS A 63 -5.23 -15.07 13.78
N LYS A 64 -6.10 -15.16 12.76
CA LYS A 64 -6.70 -16.42 12.28
C LYS A 64 -5.70 -17.57 12.11
N PRO A 65 -4.51 -17.38 11.51
CA PRO A 65 -3.54 -18.47 11.35
C PRO A 65 -3.01 -19.03 12.68
N PHE A 66 -2.99 -18.24 13.75
CA PHE A 66 -2.47 -18.66 15.05
C PHE A 66 -3.55 -19.25 15.98
N GLU A 67 -4.81 -18.87 15.77
CA GLU A 67 -5.94 -19.30 16.61
C GLU A 67 -6.62 -20.58 16.08
N SER A 68 -6.64 -20.78 14.75
CA SER A 68 -7.27 -21.95 14.15
C SER A 68 -6.50 -23.23 14.46
N LYS A 69 -7.20 -24.24 15.01
CA LYS A 69 -6.62 -25.56 15.33
C LYS A 69 -6.06 -26.27 14.10
N ASP A 70 -6.68 -26.07 12.94
CA ASP A 70 -6.30 -26.74 11.71
C ASP A 70 -5.24 -26.00 10.90
N SER A 71 -4.89 -24.78 11.30
CA SER A 71 -3.91 -23.94 10.61
C SER A 71 -2.53 -24.59 10.58
N PRO A 72 -1.85 -24.61 9.41
CA PRO A 72 -0.45 -25.03 9.31
C PRO A 72 0.48 -24.26 10.26
N VAL A 73 0.21 -22.97 10.50
CA VAL A 73 1.02 -22.11 11.38
C VAL A 73 0.96 -22.63 12.82
N ARG A 74 -0.23 -22.96 13.32
CA ARG A 74 -0.41 -23.51 14.67
C ARG A 74 0.12 -24.94 14.78
N LYS A 75 -0.08 -25.77 13.74
CA LYS A 75 0.48 -27.14 13.67
C LYS A 75 2.01 -27.15 13.66
N ALA A 76 2.63 -26.12 13.11
CA ALA A 76 4.08 -25.90 13.18
C ALA A 76 4.57 -25.41 14.56
N GLY A 77 3.68 -25.23 15.54
CA GLY A 77 4.04 -24.81 16.90
C GLY A 77 4.19 -23.29 17.08
N LEU A 78 3.82 -22.48 16.08
CA LEU A 78 3.87 -21.02 16.19
C LEU A 78 2.65 -20.49 16.95
N SER A 79 2.89 -19.58 17.88
CA SER A 79 1.86 -18.91 18.67
C SER A 79 2.02 -17.39 18.57
N LEU A 80 0.88 -16.68 18.56
CA LEU A 80 0.86 -15.22 18.65
C LEU A 80 0.96 -14.80 20.11
N ILE A 81 1.98 -14.03 20.47
CA ILE A 81 2.17 -13.51 21.83
C ILE A 81 1.43 -12.19 22.02
N SER A 82 1.55 -11.29 21.06
CA SER A 82 0.89 -9.98 21.07
C SER A 82 0.71 -9.46 19.64
N ILE A 83 -0.22 -8.54 19.47
CA ILE A 83 -0.44 -7.79 18.22
C ILE A 83 -0.90 -6.38 18.58
N GLU A 84 -0.33 -5.40 17.90
CA GLU A 84 -0.66 -3.98 18.05
C GLU A 84 -0.80 -3.37 16.66
N THR A 85 -1.72 -2.42 16.52
CA THR A 85 -1.86 -1.59 15.32
C THR A 85 -1.61 -0.14 15.70
N LYS A 86 -0.89 0.59 14.85
CA LYS A 86 -0.57 2.01 15.06
C LYS A 86 -0.57 2.76 13.74
N VAL A 87 -1.19 3.94 13.73
CA VAL A 87 -1.05 4.88 12.61
C VAL A 87 0.33 5.52 12.68
N VAL A 88 1.13 5.33 11.63
CA VAL A 88 2.44 5.96 11.47
C VAL A 88 2.29 7.10 10.45
N PRO A 89 2.49 8.36 10.86
CA PRO A 89 2.46 9.49 9.93
C PRO A 89 3.55 9.38 8.85
N CYS A 90 3.25 9.85 7.65
CA CYS A 90 4.26 9.98 6.60
C CYS A 90 5.22 11.13 6.96
N PRO A 91 6.53 10.89 7.14
CA PRO A 91 7.47 11.91 7.59
C PRO A 91 7.61 13.07 6.59
N TYR A 92 7.52 12.78 5.28
CA TYR A 92 7.55 13.80 4.24
C TYR A 92 6.34 14.73 4.30
N ARG A 93 5.15 14.17 4.56
CA ARG A 93 3.91 14.94 4.71
C ARG A 93 3.93 15.77 5.99
N GLU A 94 4.38 15.21 7.11
CA GLU A 94 4.49 15.95 8.36
C GLU A 94 5.41 17.15 8.22
N LYS A 95 6.60 16.95 7.64
CA LYS A 95 7.53 18.04 7.34
C LYS A 95 6.88 19.11 6.46
N TRP A 96 6.21 18.71 5.38
CA TRP A 96 5.52 19.64 4.48
C TRP A 96 4.43 20.46 5.17
N LEU A 97 3.60 19.82 5.99
CA LEU A 97 2.52 20.50 6.70
C LEU A 97 3.04 21.44 7.80
N LYS A 98 4.18 21.11 8.40
CA LYS A 98 4.78 21.90 9.47
C LYS A 98 5.56 23.10 8.94
N ASP A 99 6.43 22.86 7.95
CA ASP A 99 7.44 23.82 7.53
C ASP A 99 7.10 24.48 6.18
N GLY A 100 6.14 23.92 5.42
CA GLY A 100 5.88 24.32 4.04
C GLY A 100 7.06 24.06 3.11
N GLY A 101 7.23 24.89 2.09
CA GLY A 101 8.40 24.90 1.21
C GLY A 101 8.07 24.86 -0.28
N ASP A 102 9.07 24.54 -1.09
CA ASP A 102 8.91 24.34 -2.54
C ASP A 102 8.21 22.99 -2.82
N PRO A 103 7.06 22.97 -3.52
CA PRO A 103 6.39 21.73 -3.91
C PRO A 103 7.28 20.76 -4.70
N LYS A 104 8.22 21.28 -5.51
CA LYS A 104 9.13 20.44 -6.30
C LYS A 104 10.12 19.69 -5.42
N GLU A 105 10.69 20.38 -4.43
CA GLU A 105 11.57 19.78 -3.43
C GLU A 105 10.82 18.73 -2.60
N HIS A 106 9.58 19.00 -2.19
CA HIS A 106 8.77 18.00 -1.50
C HIS A 106 8.54 16.75 -2.36
N ALA A 107 8.13 16.94 -3.62
CA ALA A 107 7.90 15.85 -4.57
C ALA A 107 9.18 15.03 -4.82
N HIS A 108 10.34 15.69 -4.89
CA HIS A 108 11.64 15.03 -5.08
C HIS A 108 11.90 13.94 -4.04
N TRP A 109 11.49 14.16 -2.79
CA TRP A 109 11.65 13.18 -1.70
C TRP A 109 10.46 12.24 -1.53
N TYR A 110 9.24 12.73 -1.75
CA TYR A 110 8.02 11.96 -1.55
C TYR A 110 7.80 10.89 -2.63
N ILE A 111 8.00 11.24 -3.90
CA ILE A 111 7.72 10.36 -5.04
C ILE A 111 8.58 9.09 -5.03
N PRO A 112 9.90 9.13 -4.73
CA PRO A 112 10.70 7.92 -4.60
C PRO A 112 10.17 6.93 -3.55
N ALA A 113 9.62 7.42 -2.43
CA ALA A 113 9.05 6.56 -1.40
C ALA A 113 7.82 5.79 -1.91
N ILE A 114 6.98 6.42 -2.75
CA ILE A 114 5.86 5.76 -3.42
C ILE A 114 6.38 4.78 -4.49
N ARG A 115 7.36 5.19 -5.30
CA ARG A 115 7.93 4.35 -6.37
C ARG A 115 8.60 3.09 -5.84
N ALA A 116 9.21 3.14 -4.66
CA ALA A 116 9.95 2.03 -4.06
C ALA A 116 9.14 0.72 -3.96
N TRP A 117 7.82 0.82 -3.78
CA TRP A 117 6.93 -0.35 -3.66
C TRP A 117 5.93 -0.49 -4.81
N SER A 118 5.69 0.57 -5.61
CA SER A 118 4.70 0.55 -6.69
C SER A 118 5.27 0.37 -8.11
N ASN A 119 6.52 0.78 -8.34
CA ASN A 119 7.06 0.91 -9.70
C ASN A 119 7.09 -0.42 -10.48
N THR A 120 7.42 -1.53 -9.80
CA THR A 120 7.47 -2.85 -10.42
C THR A 120 6.10 -3.32 -10.92
N THR A 121 5.02 -2.99 -10.19
CA THR A 121 3.65 -3.29 -10.60
C THR A 121 3.32 -2.64 -11.95
N PHE A 122 3.59 -1.34 -12.07
CA PHE A 122 3.31 -0.60 -13.31
C PHE A 122 4.13 -1.10 -14.49
N VAL A 123 5.44 -1.28 -14.30
CA VAL A 123 6.35 -1.79 -15.34
C VAL A 123 5.94 -3.19 -15.80
N SER A 124 5.42 -4.03 -14.90
CA SER A 124 4.98 -5.37 -15.26
C SER A 124 3.70 -5.37 -16.09
N GLY A 125 2.78 -4.43 -15.82
CA GLY A 125 1.54 -4.30 -16.59
C GLY A 125 1.77 -3.75 -18.01
N GLU A 126 2.68 -2.78 -18.16
CA GLU A 126 3.08 -2.20 -19.44
C GLU A 126 3.74 -3.24 -20.37
N LYS A 127 4.60 -4.13 -19.84
CA LYS A 127 5.41 -5.05 -20.67
C LYS A 127 4.67 -6.25 -21.27
N SER A 128 3.34 -6.22 -21.31
CA SER A 128 2.51 -7.34 -21.77
C SER A 128 2.49 -7.56 -23.31
N VAL A 129 3.42 -6.97 -24.08
CA VAL A 129 3.44 -7.01 -25.57
C VAL A 129 4.80 -7.49 -26.15
N LEU A 130 5.69 -8.10 -25.36
CA LEU A 130 7.00 -8.59 -25.86
C LEU A 130 7.24 -10.10 -25.72
N TYR A 131 6.22 -10.93 -25.79
CA TYR A 131 6.36 -12.38 -26.03
C TYR A 131 5.27 -12.90 -26.97
#